data_AF-A0A2V7XUA5-F1
#
_entry.id   AF-A0A2V7XUA5-F1
#
_cell.length_a   1.000
_cell.length_b   1.000
_cell.length_c   1.000
_cell.angle_alpha   90.00
_cell.angle_beta   90.00
_cell.angle_gamma   90.00
#
_symmetry.space_group_name_H-M   'P 1'
#
loop_
_entity.id
_entity.type
_entity.pdbx_description
1 polymer ?
#
loop_
_entity_poly.entity_id
_entity_poly.type
_entity_poly.pdbx_seq_one_letter_code
_entity_poly.pdbx_strand_id
1 'polypeptide(L)'
;MECQLNLSIYLGVPVVVIGRFDLETVLAAIERYRCTSTTLIATLNAALVNAPRTRDYDLSSLRACFSGGAPVPTALAERWERGTGFKLMEGYGLSETTAPTHVNPPHRPKYGTVGLALPLTEVKLVSLDDGQTEVPAGEPGEVVVKGPMVMKGYWQRPRETQEVLRDGWLATGDIGQLDDEGYLRIVERKKDLIKASGFSVYPAEVEAAMYRHPGVAEVGVVGVPDPYRGEDVVAFVVPRPETRGQLTDAQLVEWCRAEMAVYKAPRRVVLVDALPRTASGKILRRALRERASSQ
;
A
#
# COMPACT_ATOMS: atom_id res chain seq x y z
N MET A 1 -15.87 -2.11 -2.45
CA MET A 1 -17.14 -1.53 -2.94
C MET A 1 -18.25 -2.55 -2.83
N GLU A 2 -18.09 -3.76 -3.38
CA GLU A 2 -19.09 -4.84 -3.29
C GLU A 2 -19.51 -5.18 -1.85
N CYS A 3 -18.56 -5.37 -0.94
CA CYS A 3 -18.82 -5.63 0.47
C CYS A 3 -19.70 -4.57 1.16
N GLN A 4 -19.54 -3.31 0.81
CA GLN A 4 -20.24 -2.19 1.45
C GLN A 4 -21.64 -1.99 0.91
N LEU A 5 -21.81 -2.19 -0.40
CA LEU A 5 -23.13 -2.24 -1.02
C LEU A 5 -23.96 -3.35 -0.37
N ASN A 6 -23.39 -4.57 -0.32
CA ASN A 6 -24.07 -5.74 0.23
C ASN A 6 -24.35 -5.59 1.73
N LEU A 7 -23.38 -5.07 2.51
CA LEU A 7 -23.58 -4.81 3.94
C LEU A 7 -24.70 -3.80 4.19
N SER A 8 -24.76 -2.72 3.39
CA SER A 8 -25.79 -1.70 3.55
C SER A 8 -27.18 -2.26 3.24
N ILE A 9 -27.30 -3.05 2.17
CA ILE A 9 -28.55 -3.74 1.82
C ILE A 9 -28.94 -4.74 2.93
N TYR A 10 -28.00 -5.55 3.40
CA TYR A 10 -28.22 -6.55 4.45
C TYR A 10 -28.69 -5.92 5.77
N LEU A 11 -28.12 -4.77 6.14
CA LEU A 11 -28.47 -4.05 7.36
C LEU A 11 -29.68 -3.10 7.19
N GLY A 12 -30.25 -2.98 5.99
CA GLY A 12 -31.33 -2.03 5.70
C GLY A 12 -30.91 -0.56 5.81
N VAL A 13 -29.62 -0.27 5.58
CA VAL A 13 -29.05 1.09 5.64
C VAL A 13 -29.14 1.73 4.25
N PRO A 14 -29.63 2.99 4.14
CA PRO A 14 -29.66 3.71 2.87
C PRO A 14 -28.27 3.87 2.25
N VAL A 15 -28.17 3.65 0.93
CA VAL A 15 -26.94 3.86 0.16
C VAL A 15 -27.09 5.12 -0.69
N VAL A 16 -26.19 6.08 -0.50
CA VAL A 16 -26.07 7.25 -1.39
C VAL A 16 -25.03 6.93 -2.46
N VAL A 17 -25.47 6.83 -3.72
CA VAL A 17 -24.63 6.47 -4.85
C VAL A 17 -24.23 7.72 -5.61
N ILE A 18 -22.92 7.91 -5.79
CA ILE A 18 -22.35 8.99 -6.59
C ILE A 18 -21.55 8.34 -7.73
N GLY A 19 -21.95 8.59 -8.98
CA GLY A 19 -21.41 7.88 -10.15
C GLY A 19 -19.92 8.14 -10.44
N ARG A 20 -19.41 9.30 -10.03
CA ARG A 20 -17.99 9.67 -10.12
C ARG A 20 -17.63 10.54 -8.94
N PHE A 21 -16.42 10.36 -8.40
CA PHE A 21 -15.94 11.26 -7.36
C PHE A 21 -15.86 12.69 -7.89
N ASP A 22 -16.63 13.56 -7.26
CA ASP A 22 -16.56 15.01 -7.34
C ASP A 22 -16.67 15.53 -5.91
N LEU A 23 -15.72 16.38 -5.50
CA LEU A 23 -15.59 16.76 -4.10
C LEU A 23 -16.83 17.50 -3.59
N GLU A 24 -17.34 18.47 -4.35
CA GLU A 24 -18.50 19.27 -3.96
C GLU A 24 -19.77 18.41 -3.89
N THR A 25 -19.95 17.52 -4.87
CA THR A 25 -21.06 16.57 -4.87
C THR A 25 -21.01 15.64 -3.65
N VAL A 26 -19.83 15.17 -3.27
CA VAL A 26 -19.65 14.31 -2.08
C VAL A 26 -19.96 15.08 -0.79
N LEU A 27 -19.43 16.30 -0.63
CA LEU A 27 -19.67 17.13 0.55
C LEU A 27 -21.16 17.48 0.70
N ALA A 28 -21.79 17.94 -0.39
CA ALA A 28 -23.22 18.24 -0.42
C ALA A 28 -24.08 17.01 -0.13
N ALA A 29 -23.68 15.83 -0.61
CA ALA A 29 -24.39 14.58 -0.33
C ALA A 29 -24.28 14.19 1.15
N ILE A 30 -23.10 14.32 1.77
CA ILE A 30 -22.92 14.03 3.20
C ILE A 30 -23.83 14.92 4.05
N GLU A 31 -23.83 16.22 3.78
CA GLU A 31 -24.67 17.18 4.50
C GLU A 31 -26.17 16.91 4.27
N ARG A 32 -26.60 16.85 3.00
CA ARG A 32 -28.01 16.72 2.61
C ARG A 32 -28.64 15.42 3.11
N TYR A 33 -27.93 14.30 2.95
CA TYR A 33 -28.43 12.97 3.29
C TYR A 33 -27.98 12.49 4.67
N ARG A 34 -27.23 13.33 5.41
CA ARG A 34 -26.70 13.02 6.76
C ARG A 34 -25.93 11.69 6.76
N CYS A 35 -25.06 11.48 5.77
CA CYS A 35 -24.30 10.23 5.63
C CYS A 35 -23.51 9.94 6.92
N THR A 36 -23.58 8.70 7.41
CA THR A 36 -22.93 8.28 8.66
C THR A 36 -21.62 7.52 8.44
N SER A 37 -21.41 7.01 7.22
CA SER A 37 -20.21 6.26 6.87
C SER A 37 -19.76 6.57 5.46
N THR A 38 -18.44 6.60 5.26
CA THR A 38 -17.82 6.73 3.93
C THR A 38 -16.66 5.77 3.79
N THR A 39 -16.35 5.39 2.56
CA THR A 39 -15.14 4.64 2.23
C THR A 39 -14.52 5.21 0.99
N LEU A 40 -13.29 5.69 1.16
CA LEU A 40 -12.53 6.34 0.11
C LEU A 40 -11.09 5.88 0.20
N ILE A 41 -10.35 6.01 -0.89
CA ILE A 41 -8.90 5.82 -0.84
C ILE A 41 -8.24 7.01 -0.11
N ALA A 42 -7.05 6.81 0.45
CA ALA A 42 -6.34 7.81 1.26
C ALA A 42 -6.24 9.19 0.57
N THR A 43 -6.01 9.24 -0.74
CA THR A 43 -5.92 10.49 -1.51
C THR A 43 -7.24 11.25 -1.58
N LEU A 44 -8.37 10.56 -1.69
CA LEU A 44 -9.70 11.17 -1.69
C LEU A 44 -10.11 11.61 -0.29
N ASN A 45 -9.76 10.84 0.75
CA ASN A 45 -9.91 11.29 2.14
C ASN A 45 -9.12 12.58 2.38
N ALA A 46 -7.89 12.67 1.87
CA ALA A 46 -7.09 13.89 1.94
C ALA A 46 -7.73 15.06 1.21
N ALA A 47 -8.26 14.85 0.00
CA ALA A 47 -8.98 15.89 -0.73
C ALA A 47 -10.18 16.43 0.09
N LEU A 48 -10.93 15.52 0.73
CA LEU A 48 -12.10 15.86 1.52
C LEU A 48 -11.77 16.76 2.71
N VAL A 49 -10.67 16.54 3.42
CA VAL A 49 -10.34 17.34 4.64
C VAL A 49 -9.36 18.49 4.40
N ASN A 50 -8.70 18.55 3.24
CA ASN A 50 -7.74 19.61 2.92
C ASN A 50 -8.34 20.75 2.10
N ALA A 51 -9.45 20.52 1.40
CA ALA A 51 -10.06 21.58 0.61
C ALA A 51 -10.61 22.70 1.51
N PRO A 52 -10.30 23.99 1.24
CA PRO A 52 -10.83 25.09 2.03
C PRO A 52 -12.35 25.09 2.11
N ARG A 53 -13.03 24.75 1.00
CA ARG A 53 -14.49 24.69 0.88
C ARG A 53 -15.15 23.63 1.74
N THR A 54 -14.41 22.63 2.24
CA THR A 54 -14.97 21.62 3.16
C THR A 54 -15.58 22.25 4.41
N ARG A 55 -15.05 23.41 4.85
CA ARG A 55 -15.55 24.15 6.01
C ARG A 55 -16.94 24.75 5.80
N ASP A 56 -17.41 24.81 4.55
CA ASP A 56 -18.71 25.36 4.18
C ASP A 56 -19.85 24.32 4.31
N TYR A 57 -19.54 23.06 4.66
CA TYR A 57 -20.50 21.95 4.74
C TYR A 57 -20.52 21.32 6.15
N ASP A 58 -21.69 20.89 6.62
CA ASP A 58 -21.83 20.13 7.86
C ASP A 58 -21.53 18.64 7.66
N LEU A 59 -20.36 18.19 8.18
CA LEU A 59 -19.92 16.79 8.15
C LEU A 59 -20.17 16.03 9.47
N SER A 60 -20.89 16.64 10.42
CA SER A 60 -21.11 16.08 11.77
C SER A 60 -21.89 14.75 11.80
N SER A 61 -22.54 14.36 10.70
CA SER A 61 -23.23 13.06 10.62
C SER A 61 -22.27 11.89 10.50
N LEU A 62 -21.06 12.09 9.96
CA LEU A 62 -20.09 11.02 9.76
C LEU A 62 -19.71 10.43 11.11
N ARG A 63 -19.59 9.09 11.19
CA ARG A 63 -19.22 8.35 12.40
C ARG A 63 -18.17 7.27 12.14
N ALA A 64 -18.12 6.77 10.91
CA ALA A 64 -17.24 5.68 10.51
C ALA A 64 -16.65 5.97 9.13
N CYS A 65 -15.34 6.22 9.06
CA CYS A 65 -14.69 6.58 7.80
C CYS A 65 -13.59 5.56 7.54
N PHE A 66 -13.68 4.86 6.41
CA PHE A 66 -12.69 3.86 6.05
C PHE A 66 -11.75 4.40 4.97
N SER A 67 -10.48 4.07 5.13
CA SER A 67 -9.42 4.33 4.16
C SER A 67 -8.79 3.02 3.73
N GLY A 68 -8.55 2.88 2.44
CA GLY A 68 -7.88 1.70 1.90
C GLY A 68 -7.03 2.04 0.68
N GLY A 69 -6.37 1.00 0.16
CA GLY A 69 -5.57 1.09 -1.06
C GLY A 69 -4.20 1.74 -0.91
N ALA A 70 -3.93 2.49 0.17
CA ALA A 70 -2.60 2.98 0.52
C ALA A 70 -2.54 3.28 2.04
N PRO A 71 -1.33 3.26 2.64
CA PRO A 71 -1.14 3.67 4.02
C PRO A 71 -1.70 5.07 4.30
N VAL A 72 -2.31 5.26 5.47
CA VAL A 72 -2.81 6.56 5.91
C VAL A 72 -1.70 7.30 6.66
N PRO A 73 -1.24 8.47 6.19
CA PRO A 73 -0.31 9.29 6.95
C PRO A 73 -0.94 9.77 8.26
N THR A 74 -0.20 9.74 9.37
CA THR A 74 -0.68 10.21 10.68
C THR A 74 -1.27 11.63 10.61
N ALA A 75 -0.61 12.54 9.90
CA ALA A 75 -1.08 13.92 9.72
C ALA A 75 -2.45 14.01 9.02
N LEU A 76 -2.76 13.07 8.10
CA LEU A 76 -4.07 12.99 7.47
C LEU A 76 -5.11 12.49 8.48
N ALA A 77 -4.81 11.44 9.23
CA ALA A 77 -5.71 10.90 10.24
C ALA A 77 -6.07 11.93 11.32
N GLU A 78 -5.09 12.64 11.86
CA GLU A 78 -5.32 13.70 12.85
C GLU A 78 -6.16 14.84 12.29
N ARG A 79 -5.91 15.25 11.04
CA ARG A 79 -6.70 16.30 10.39
C ARG A 79 -8.14 15.83 10.16
N TRP A 80 -8.32 14.58 9.78
CA TRP A 80 -9.63 13.97 9.64
C TRP A 80 -10.41 13.97 10.95
N GLU A 81 -9.77 13.54 12.04
CA GLU A 81 -10.38 13.53 13.37
C GLU A 81 -10.75 14.94 13.84
N ARG A 82 -9.88 15.95 13.62
CA ARG A 82 -10.22 17.35 13.91
C ARG A 82 -11.38 17.89 13.07
N GLY A 83 -11.50 17.47 11.81
CA GLY A 83 -12.51 17.98 10.89
C GLY A 83 -13.88 17.31 11.04
N THR A 84 -13.90 16.03 11.44
CA THR A 84 -15.14 15.23 11.48
C THR A 84 -15.55 14.82 12.91
N GLY A 85 -14.63 14.86 13.87
CA GLY A 85 -14.82 14.33 15.22
C GLY A 85 -14.62 12.81 15.34
N PHE A 86 -14.29 12.11 14.24
CA PHE A 86 -14.16 10.66 14.22
C PHE A 86 -12.84 10.20 13.63
N LYS A 87 -12.36 9.03 14.06
CA LYS A 87 -11.11 8.46 13.57
C LYS A 87 -11.27 7.88 12.18
N LEU A 88 -10.28 8.16 11.33
CA LEU A 88 -10.14 7.48 10.04
C LEU A 88 -9.63 6.05 10.30
N MET A 89 -10.34 5.04 9.81
CA MET A 89 -10.00 3.63 9.96
C MET A 89 -9.30 3.13 8.70
N GLU A 90 -7.99 2.95 8.77
CA GLU A 90 -7.24 2.29 7.72
C GLU A 90 -7.54 0.78 7.72
N GLY A 91 -7.79 0.21 6.55
CA GLY A 91 -8.02 -1.22 6.38
C GLY A 91 -7.35 -1.78 5.14
N TYR A 92 -7.23 -3.11 5.13
CA TYR A 92 -6.58 -3.87 4.08
C TYR A 92 -7.48 -5.01 3.61
N GLY A 93 -7.37 -5.30 2.33
CA GLY A 93 -7.98 -6.43 1.69
C GLY A 93 -7.70 -6.42 0.20
N LEU A 94 -7.99 -7.55 -0.40
CA LEU A 94 -7.78 -7.85 -1.82
C LEU A 94 -9.09 -8.22 -2.48
N SER A 95 -9.11 -8.20 -3.81
CA SER A 95 -10.24 -8.74 -4.59
C SER A 95 -10.47 -10.21 -4.28
N GLU A 96 -9.39 -10.97 -4.11
CA GLU A 96 -9.33 -12.38 -3.73
C GLU A 96 -9.88 -12.66 -2.33
N THR A 97 -10.11 -11.61 -1.52
CA THR A 97 -10.65 -11.71 -0.16
C THR A 97 -11.99 -11.01 0.01
N THR A 98 -12.61 -10.55 -1.09
CA THR A 98 -13.86 -9.77 -1.03
C THR A 98 -13.75 -8.61 -0.01
N ALA A 99 -12.59 -7.94 0.02
CA ALA A 99 -12.08 -7.01 1.03
C ALA A 99 -13.14 -6.37 1.97
N PRO A 100 -12.86 -6.18 3.27
CA PRO A 100 -11.55 -6.21 3.92
C PRO A 100 -11.26 -7.50 4.70
N THR A 101 -9.97 -7.76 4.96
CA THR A 101 -9.50 -8.78 5.93
C THR A 101 -9.02 -8.15 7.23
N HIS A 102 -8.49 -6.92 7.18
CA HIS A 102 -7.99 -6.19 8.34
C HIS A 102 -8.55 -4.78 8.38
N VAL A 103 -8.82 -4.26 9.58
CA VAL A 103 -9.23 -2.87 9.81
C VAL A 103 -8.70 -2.37 11.15
N ASN A 104 -8.27 -1.11 11.19
CA ASN A 104 -7.94 -0.45 12.45
C ASN A 104 -9.19 -0.28 13.32
N PRO A 105 -9.19 -0.78 14.56
CA PRO A 105 -10.32 -0.60 15.46
C PRO A 105 -10.49 0.89 15.81
N PRO A 106 -11.71 1.46 15.69
CA PRO A 106 -11.91 2.90 15.90
C PRO A 106 -11.57 3.38 17.32
N HIS A 107 -11.61 2.51 18.33
CA HIS A 107 -11.24 2.85 19.70
C HIS A 107 -9.72 2.85 19.95
N ARG A 108 -8.92 2.18 19.11
CA ARG A 108 -7.47 2.07 19.28
C ARG A 108 -6.71 1.93 17.95
N PRO A 109 -6.84 2.86 16.99
CA PRO A 109 -6.15 2.73 15.72
C PRO A 109 -4.63 2.87 15.90
N LYS A 110 -3.86 2.09 15.13
CA LYS A 110 -2.40 2.16 15.05
C LYS A 110 -2.00 2.57 13.64
N TYR A 111 -1.90 3.88 13.40
CA TYR A 111 -1.59 4.43 12.08
C TYR A 111 -0.21 3.97 11.59
N GLY A 112 -0.11 3.67 10.30
CA GLY A 112 1.04 2.96 9.73
C GLY A 112 0.92 1.42 9.83
N THR A 113 -0.21 0.92 10.31
CA THR A 113 -0.64 -0.48 10.19
C THR A 113 -2.01 -0.53 9.53
N VAL A 114 -2.38 -1.69 9.00
CA VAL A 114 -3.70 -1.92 8.40
C VAL A 114 -4.72 -2.47 9.42
N GLY A 115 -4.32 -2.50 10.70
CA GLY A 115 -5.17 -2.92 11.80
C GLY A 115 -5.11 -4.40 12.13
N LEU A 116 -6.18 -4.86 12.77
CA LEU A 116 -6.34 -6.23 13.23
C LEU A 116 -7.18 -7.02 12.22
N ALA A 117 -6.98 -8.33 12.19
CA ALA A 117 -7.83 -9.23 11.43
C ALA A 117 -9.30 -9.07 11.85
N LEU A 118 -10.20 -9.02 10.87
CA LEU A 118 -11.64 -9.00 11.12
C LEU A 118 -12.13 -10.35 11.65
N PRO A 119 -13.29 -10.39 12.34
CA PRO A 119 -13.87 -11.65 12.81
C PRO A 119 -13.93 -12.70 11.71
N LEU A 120 -13.68 -13.96 12.07
CA LEU A 120 -13.63 -15.12 11.16
C LEU A 120 -12.51 -15.07 10.11
N THR A 121 -11.53 -14.18 10.28
CA THR A 121 -10.31 -14.14 9.47
C THR A 121 -9.17 -14.72 10.29
N GLU A 122 -8.62 -15.84 9.84
CA GLU A 122 -7.34 -16.36 10.30
C GLU A 122 -6.22 -15.72 9.48
N VAL A 123 -5.15 -15.30 10.14
CA VAL A 123 -3.96 -14.71 9.53
C VAL A 123 -2.72 -15.31 10.15
N LYS A 124 -1.72 -15.59 9.32
CA LYS A 124 -0.34 -15.86 9.75
C LYS A 124 0.63 -15.31 8.72
N LEU A 125 1.89 -15.18 9.12
CA LEU A 125 2.98 -14.82 8.21
C LEU A 125 3.84 -16.05 7.95
N VAL A 126 4.14 -16.34 6.69
CA VAL A 126 5.01 -17.47 6.32
C VAL A 126 6.32 -16.99 5.70
N SER A 127 7.38 -17.79 5.85
CA SER A 127 8.70 -17.50 5.32
C SER A 127 8.64 -17.23 3.82
N LEU A 128 9.41 -16.24 3.37
CA LEU A 128 9.49 -15.87 1.96
C LEU A 128 10.25 -16.91 1.13
N ASP A 129 11.02 -17.78 1.78
CA ASP A 129 11.87 -18.76 1.12
C ASP A 129 11.12 -20.06 0.79
N ASP A 130 10.33 -20.59 1.74
CA ASP A 130 9.54 -21.82 1.54
C ASP A 130 8.02 -21.57 1.34
N GLY A 131 7.51 -20.41 1.76
CA GLY A 131 6.08 -20.07 1.68
C GLY A 131 5.17 -20.95 2.55
N GLN A 132 5.72 -21.62 3.57
CA GLN A 132 5.02 -22.60 4.42
C GLN A 132 5.30 -22.40 5.92
N THR A 133 6.56 -22.19 6.29
CA THR A 133 6.99 -22.07 7.68
C THR A 133 6.52 -20.76 8.27
N GLU A 134 5.79 -20.81 9.38
CA GLU A 134 5.33 -19.59 10.06
C GLU A 134 6.50 -18.82 10.68
N VAL A 135 6.53 -17.50 10.49
CA VAL A 135 7.54 -16.61 11.09
C VAL A 135 6.98 -15.97 12.37
N PRO A 136 7.82 -15.72 13.39
CA PRO A 136 7.37 -15.10 14.64
C PRO A 136 6.93 -13.64 14.43
N ALA A 137 6.20 -13.11 15.42
CA ALA A 137 5.86 -11.69 15.46
C ALA A 137 7.14 -10.83 15.42
N GLY A 138 7.07 -9.70 14.72
CA GLY A 138 8.20 -8.82 14.46
C GLY A 138 9.08 -9.26 13.28
N GLU A 139 8.92 -10.46 12.71
CA GLU A 139 9.62 -10.86 11.49
C GLU A 139 8.76 -10.66 10.24
N PRO A 140 9.34 -10.16 9.12
CA PRO A 140 8.61 -10.03 7.87
C PRO A 140 8.37 -11.40 7.23
N GLY A 141 7.14 -11.63 6.79
CA GLY A 141 6.74 -12.84 6.06
C GLY A 141 5.63 -12.55 5.04
N GLU A 142 5.38 -13.51 4.15
CA GLU A 142 4.23 -13.45 3.25
C GLU A 142 2.95 -13.57 4.07
N VAL A 143 2.05 -12.60 3.91
CA VAL A 143 0.74 -12.63 4.56
C VAL A 143 -0.09 -13.72 3.91
N VAL A 144 -0.52 -14.70 4.71
CA VAL A 144 -1.50 -15.71 4.28
C VAL A 144 -2.76 -15.56 5.12
N VAL A 145 -3.91 -15.63 4.46
CA VAL A 145 -5.22 -15.46 5.11
C VAL A 145 -6.15 -16.61 4.81
N LYS A 146 -7.00 -16.95 5.76
CA LYS A 146 -8.04 -17.96 5.62
C LYS A 146 -9.33 -17.48 6.26
N GLY A 147 -10.46 -17.80 5.64
CA GLY A 147 -11.77 -17.43 6.15
C GLY A 147 -12.84 -17.43 5.06
N PRO A 148 -14.10 -17.15 5.43
CA PRO A 148 -15.23 -17.22 4.51
C PRO A 148 -15.20 -16.17 3.39
N MET A 149 -14.38 -15.13 3.54
CA MET A 149 -14.23 -14.05 2.57
C MET A 149 -13.27 -14.38 1.42
N VAL A 150 -12.46 -15.44 1.56
CA VAL A 150 -11.51 -15.88 0.53
C VAL A 150 -12.25 -16.40 -0.69
N MET A 151 -11.80 -16.00 -1.88
CA MET A 151 -12.35 -16.41 -3.16
C MET A 151 -12.33 -17.93 -3.35
N LYS A 152 -13.18 -18.42 -4.24
CA LYS A 152 -13.14 -19.82 -4.71
C LYS A 152 -11.96 -20.11 -5.64
N GLY A 153 -11.39 -19.08 -6.24
CA GLY A 153 -10.31 -19.17 -7.21
C GLY A 153 -10.49 -18.20 -8.37
N TYR A 154 -9.47 -18.12 -9.22
CA TYR A 154 -9.49 -17.32 -10.42
C TYR A 154 -10.35 -17.98 -11.51
N TRP A 155 -11.22 -17.19 -12.14
CA TRP A 155 -12.13 -17.68 -13.18
C TRP A 155 -11.36 -18.30 -14.36
N GLN A 156 -11.61 -19.58 -14.66
CA GLN A 156 -10.96 -20.33 -15.74
C GLN A 156 -9.42 -20.30 -15.68
N ARG A 157 -8.87 -20.27 -14.47
CA ARG A 157 -7.42 -20.22 -14.19
C ARG A 157 -7.06 -21.16 -13.03
N PRO A 158 -7.25 -22.48 -13.20
CA PRO A 158 -7.07 -23.44 -12.10
C PRO A 158 -5.61 -23.58 -11.65
N ARG A 159 -4.63 -23.37 -12.54
CA ARG A 159 -3.20 -23.44 -12.19
C ARG A 159 -2.80 -22.29 -11.25
N GLU A 160 -3.12 -21.07 -11.65
CA GLU A 160 -2.89 -19.86 -10.86
C GLU A 160 -3.68 -19.90 -9.54
N THR A 161 -4.85 -20.54 -9.54
CA THR A 161 -5.64 -20.75 -8.32
C THR A 161 -4.90 -21.66 -7.33
N GLN A 162 -4.33 -22.78 -7.79
CA GLN A 162 -3.57 -23.72 -6.94
C GLN A 162 -2.25 -23.11 -6.43
N GLU A 163 -1.67 -22.16 -7.16
CA GLU A 163 -0.46 -21.45 -6.73
C GLU A 163 -0.70 -20.56 -5.50
N VAL A 164 -1.89 -19.93 -5.43
CA VAL A 164 -2.23 -18.97 -4.37
C VAL A 164 -3.13 -19.55 -3.27
N LEU A 165 -3.98 -20.54 -3.57
CA LEU A 165 -4.82 -21.22 -2.59
C LEU A 165 -4.20 -22.55 -2.18
N ARG A 166 -3.71 -22.63 -0.93
CA ARG A 166 -2.99 -23.78 -0.37
C ARG A 166 -3.70 -24.22 0.90
N ASP A 167 -4.35 -25.38 0.89
CA ASP A 167 -5.07 -25.93 2.06
C ASP A 167 -6.07 -24.95 2.69
N GLY A 168 -6.76 -24.17 1.84
CA GLY A 168 -7.73 -23.15 2.25
C GLY A 168 -7.12 -21.81 2.67
N TRP A 169 -5.80 -21.67 2.66
CA TRP A 169 -5.09 -20.41 2.85
C TRP A 169 -4.82 -19.72 1.52
N LEU A 170 -5.11 -18.43 1.46
CA LEU A 170 -4.72 -17.55 0.36
C LEU A 170 -3.35 -16.92 0.66
N ALA A 171 -2.36 -17.26 -0.15
CA ALA A 171 -1.12 -16.51 -0.29
C ALA A 171 -1.39 -15.19 -1.02
N THR A 172 -1.30 -14.09 -0.27
CA THR A 172 -1.71 -12.76 -0.76
C THR A 172 -0.70 -12.14 -1.73
N GLY A 173 0.54 -12.62 -1.72
CA GLY A 173 1.66 -11.97 -2.40
C GLY A 173 2.07 -10.63 -1.77
N ASP A 174 1.55 -10.29 -0.59
CA ASP A 174 1.97 -9.15 0.23
C ASP A 174 2.91 -9.62 1.34
N ILE A 175 3.98 -8.86 1.57
CA ILE A 175 4.89 -9.06 2.69
C ILE A 175 4.41 -8.17 3.83
N GLY A 176 4.19 -8.76 4.99
CA GLY A 176 3.76 -8.05 6.17
C GLY A 176 4.59 -8.39 7.39
N GLN A 177 4.34 -7.64 8.47
CA GLN A 177 4.93 -7.83 9.78
C GLN A 177 3.82 -7.65 10.81
N LEU A 178 3.66 -8.63 11.70
CA LEU A 178 2.75 -8.55 12.84
C LEU A 178 3.52 -8.00 14.03
N ASP A 179 2.90 -7.11 14.80
CA ASP A 179 3.40 -6.76 16.13
C ASP A 179 2.83 -7.69 17.21
N ASP A 180 3.30 -7.54 18.44
CA ASP A 180 2.89 -8.36 19.59
C ASP A 180 1.40 -8.20 19.96
N GLU A 181 0.73 -7.15 19.47
CA GLU A 181 -0.70 -6.91 19.65
C GLU A 181 -1.54 -7.48 18.49
N GLY A 182 -0.89 -8.02 17.45
CA GLY A 182 -1.52 -8.59 16.25
C GLY A 182 -1.86 -7.57 15.16
N TYR A 183 -1.37 -6.32 15.24
CA TYR A 183 -1.57 -5.36 14.15
C TYR A 183 -0.65 -5.72 12.98
N LEU A 184 -1.26 -5.77 11.80
CA LEU A 184 -0.54 -6.07 10.57
C LEU A 184 0.00 -4.77 9.95
N ARG A 185 1.30 -4.71 9.68
CA ARG A 185 1.90 -3.73 8.78
C ARG A 185 2.16 -4.39 7.44
N ILE A 186 1.72 -3.77 6.34
CA ILE A 186 2.13 -4.18 4.99
C ILE A 186 3.44 -3.47 4.65
N VAL A 187 4.46 -4.25 4.31
CA VAL A 187 5.82 -3.77 4.06
C VAL A 187 6.06 -3.60 2.57
N GLU A 188 5.74 -4.61 1.76
CA GLU A 188 6.05 -4.62 0.33
C GLU A 188 5.22 -5.67 -0.42
N ARG A 189 5.22 -5.67 -1.76
CA ARG A 189 4.73 -6.80 -2.57
C ARG A 189 5.83 -7.84 -2.75
N LYS A 190 5.51 -9.13 -2.61
CA LYS A 190 6.46 -10.25 -2.83
C LYS A 190 7.11 -10.20 -4.22
N LYS A 191 6.33 -9.90 -5.26
CA LYS A 191 6.84 -9.73 -6.64
C LYS A 191 7.75 -8.51 -6.84
N ASP A 192 7.73 -7.58 -5.89
CA ASP A 192 8.55 -6.37 -5.91
C ASP A 192 9.78 -6.47 -5.02
N LEU A 193 9.84 -7.47 -4.13
CA LEU A 193 11.04 -7.85 -3.41
C LEU A 193 12.17 -8.22 -4.37
N ILE A 194 13.35 -7.64 -4.15
CA ILE A 194 14.53 -7.91 -4.97
C ILE A 194 15.38 -8.96 -4.27
N LYS A 195 15.74 -10.03 -4.97
CA LYS A 195 16.63 -11.09 -4.47
C LYS A 195 18.04 -10.86 -5.01
N ALA A 196 18.82 -10.04 -4.31
CA ALA A 196 20.17 -9.66 -4.70
C ALA A 196 21.24 -10.45 -3.93
N SER A 197 22.02 -11.27 -4.63
CA SER A 197 23.11 -12.09 -4.05
C SER A 197 22.66 -12.97 -2.87
N GLY A 198 21.44 -13.52 -2.96
CA GLY A 198 20.83 -14.34 -1.90
C GLY A 198 20.14 -13.55 -0.78
N PHE A 199 20.22 -12.21 -0.78
CA PHE A 199 19.57 -11.36 0.21
C PHE A 199 18.24 -10.80 -0.30
N SER A 200 17.27 -10.68 0.62
CA SER A 200 16.01 -9.98 0.39
C SER A 200 16.22 -8.47 0.53
N VAL A 201 16.08 -7.72 -0.56
CA VAL A 201 16.18 -6.27 -0.60
C VAL A 201 14.80 -5.68 -0.86
N TYR A 202 14.31 -4.91 0.11
CA TYR A 202 13.03 -4.21 0.03
C TYR A 202 13.21 -2.89 -0.71
N PRO A 203 12.58 -2.69 -1.89
CA PRO A 203 12.66 -1.42 -2.63
C PRO A 203 12.35 -0.20 -1.77
N ALA A 204 11.30 -0.29 -0.93
CA ALA A 204 10.90 0.80 -0.04
C ALA A 204 12.02 1.23 0.93
N GLU A 205 12.85 0.30 1.42
CA GLU A 205 13.99 0.64 2.29
C GLU A 205 15.08 1.41 1.54
N VAL A 206 15.39 0.97 0.31
CA VAL A 206 16.36 1.63 -0.55
C VAL A 206 15.86 3.03 -0.94
N GLU A 207 14.58 3.14 -1.29
CA GLU A 207 13.92 4.41 -1.59
C GLU A 207 13.98 5.37 -0.40
N ALA A 208 13.59 4.90 0.80
CA ALA A 208 13.66 5.69 2.03
C ALA A 208 15.08 6.16 2.35
N ALA A 209 16.09 5.32 2.09
CA ALA A 209 17.48 5.73 2.20
C ALA A 209 17.82 6.84 1.19
N MET A 210 17.51 6.65 -0.09
CA MET A 210 17.80 7.61 -1.16
C MET A 210 17.07 8.95 -0.99
N TYR A 211 15.88 8.98 -0.38
CA TYR A 211 15.18 10.23 -0.05
C TYR A 211 15.95 11.13 0.93
N ARG A 212 16.95 10.60 1.66
CA ARG A 212 17.85 11.40 2.51
C ARG A 212 18.87 12.22 1.71
N HIS A 213 19.11 11.88 0.44
CA HIS A 213 20.04 12.61 -0.40
C HIS A 213 19.42 13.97 -0.83
N PRO A 214 20.14 15.10 -0.68
CA PRO A 214 19.58 16.43 -0.93
C PRO A 214 19.13 16.63 -2.38
N GLY A 215 19.77 15.96 -3.34
CA GLY A 215 19.43 16.05 -4.76
C GLY A 215 18.29 15.15 -5.25
N VAL A 216 17.73 14.28 -4.41
CA VAL A 216 16.66 13.33 -4.81
C VAL A 216 15.28 13.92 -4.52
N ALA A 217 14.45 14.08 -5.55
CA ALA A 217 13.04 14.49 -5.42
C ALA A 217 12.12 13.28 -5.33
N GLU A 218 12.28 12.34 -6.26
CA GLU A 218 11.54 11.08 -6.31
C GLU A 218 12.49 9.94 -6.65
N VAL A 219 12.17 8.74 -6.15
CA VAL A 219 12.93 7.54 -6.46
C VAL A 219 11.99 6.34 -6.61
N GLY A 220 12.27 5.49 -7.60
CA GLY A 220 11.64 4.19 -7.79
C GLY A 220 12.71 3.10 -7.98
N VAL A 221 12.72 2.11 -7.11
CA VAL A 221 13.71 1.01 -7.10
C VAL A 221 13.11 -0.28 -7.63
N VAL A 222 13.84 -0.98 -8.49
CA VAL A 222 13.40 -2.27 -9.06
C VAL A 222 14.56 -3.25 -9.14
N GLY A 223 14.23 -4.54 -9.06
CA GLY A 223 15.14 -5.64 -9.37
C GLY A 223 15.16 -5.90 -10.86
N VAL A 224 16.35 -6.16 -11.40
CA VAL A 224 16.57 -6.59 -12.78
C VAL A 224 17.35 -7.90 -12.76
N PRO A 225 16.97 -8.92 -13.55
CA PRO A 225 17.69 -10.20 -13.56
C PRO A 225 19.19 -10.03 -13.82
N ASP A 226 20.02 -10.65 -12.98
CA ASP A 226 21.47 -10.74 -13.15
C ASP A 226 21.91 -12.22 -13.07
N PRO A 227 22.68 -12.73 -14.05
CA PRO A 227 23.07 -14.15 -14.10
C PRO A 227 23.87 -14.65 -12.89
N TYR A 228 24.59 -13.77 -12.19
CA TYR A 228 25.46 -14.15 -11.07
C TYR A 228 24.80 -13.88 -9.72
N ARG A 229 24.02 -12.80 -9.61
CA ARG A 229 23.45 -12.29 -8.35
C ARG A 229 21.98 -12.63 -8.17
N GLY A 230 21.33 -13.24 -9.17
CA GLY A 230 19.88 -13.40 -9.22
C GLY A 230 19.23 -12.13 -9.73
N GLU A 231 19.31 -11.05 -8.94
CA GLU A 231 18.89 -9.71 -9.36
C GLU A 231 19.88 -8.62 -8.95
N ASP A 232 19.98 -7.59 -9.79
CA ASP A 232 20.64 -6.33 -9.51
C ASP A 232 19.63 -5.25 -9.12
N VAL A 233 19.99 -4.44 -8.12
CA VAL A 233 19.19 -3.30 -7.66
C VAL A 233 19.43 -2.12 -8.59
N VAL A 234 18.36 -1.64 -9.23
CA VAL A 234 18.37 -0.46 -10.12
C VAL A 234 17.44 0.61 -9.57
N ALA A 235 17.93 1.84 -9.45
CA ALA A 235 17.14 2.98 -8.98
C ALA A 235 16.90 3.99 -10.10
N PHE A 236 15.64 4.39 -10.30
CA PHE A 236 15.25 5.49 -11.16
C PHE A 236 15.01 6.72 -10.31
N VAL A 237 15.69 7.82 -10.61
CA VAL A 237 15.70 9.01 -9.77
C VAL A 237 15.23 10.22 -10.56
N VAL A 238 14.30 10.97 -9.98
CA VAL A 238 13.97 12.33 -10.42
C VAL A 238 14.77 13.29 -9.56
N PRO A 239 15.72 14.06 -10.12
CA PRO A 239 16.47 15.06 -9.38
C PRO A 239 15.56 16.19 -8.90
N ARG A 240 15.92 16.83 -7.79
CA ARG A 240 15.28 18.10 -7.42
C ARG A 240 15.57 19.19 -8.46
N PRO A 241 14.64 20.14 -8.66
CA PRO A 241 14.82 21.23 -9.62
C PRO A 241 16.15 21.98 -9.45
N GLU A 242 16.58 22.19 -8.20
CA GLU A 242 17.77 22.96 -7.84
C GLU A 242 19.07 22.22 -8.20
N THR A 243 19.02 20.89 -8.25
CA THR A 243 20.17 20.02 -8.54
C THR A 243 20.13 19.42 -9.95
N ARG A 244 19.12 19.79 -10.76
CA ARG A 244 18.91 19.24 -12.09
C ARG A 244 20.08 19.63 -13.00
N GLY A 245 20.73 18.64 -13.62
CA GLY A 245 21.90 18.83 -14.49
C GLY A 245 23.24 18.91 -13.76
N GLN A 246 23.26 18.92 -12.43
CA GLN A 246 24.50 18.89 -11.61
C GLN A 246 24.76 17.50 -11.02
N LEU A 247 23.68 16.76 -10.74
CA LEU A 247 23.72 15.41 -10.19
C LEU A 247 23.95 14.38 -11.30
N THR A 248 24.89 13.45 -11.09
CA THR A 248 25.12 12.31 -12.00
C THR A 248 24.67 10.99 -11.37
N ASP A 249 24.41 10.00 -12.23
CA ASP A 249 24.14 8.62 -11.85
C ASP A 249 25.29 8.02 -11.01
N ALA A 250 26.54 8.22 -11.43
CA ALA A 250 27.72 7.70 -10.73
C ALA A 250 27.86 8.27 -9.32
N GLN A 251 27.57 9.56 -9.12
CA GLN A 251 27.58 10.18 -7.79
C GLN A 251 26.54 9.55 -6.86
N LEU A 252 25.34 9.26 -7.38
CA LEU A 252 24.28 8.63 -6.60
C LEU A 252 24.61 7.17 -6.26
N VAL A 253 25.22 6.42 -7.18
CA VAL A 253 25.69 5.05 -6.90
C VAL A 253 26.72 5.07 -5.77
N GLU A 254 27.71 5.96 -5.84
CA GLU A 254 28.76 6.04 -4.82
C GLU A 254 28.20 6.47 -3.47
N TRP A 255 27.32 7.47 -3.45
CA TRP A 255 26.62 7.89 -2.24
C TRP A 255 25.82 6.73 -1.62
N CYS A 256 25.08 5.97 -2.44
CA CYS A 256 24.34 4.83 -1.93
C CYS A 256 25.25 3.78 -1.29
N ARG A 257 26.40 3.47 -1.90
CA ARG A 257 27.37 2.51 -1.33
C ARG A 257 27.91 2.95 0.03
N ALA A 258 28.04 4.25 0.27
CA ALA A 258 28.47 4.79 1.55
C ALA A 258 27.36 4.73 2.62
N GLU A 259 26.09 4.86 2.22
CA GLU A 259 24.96 5.05 3.13
C GLU A 259 24.13 3.81 3.44
N MET A 260 24.33 2.70 2.71
CA MET A 260 23.62 1.45 2.95
C MET A 260 24.51 0.22 2.71
N ALA A 261 24.06 -0.93 3.22
CA ALA A 261 24.77 -2.20 3.03
C ALA A 261 24.97 -2.52 1.54
N VAL A 262 26.11 -3.10 1.20
CA VAL A 262 26.55 -3.34 -0.19
C VAL A 262 25.51 -4.08 -1.04
N TYR A 263 24.77 -5.02 -0.47
CA TYR A 263 23.75 -5.80 -1.18
C TYR A 263 22.45 -5.01 -1.43
N LYS A 264 22.20 -3.92 -0.68
CA LYS A 264 21.05 -3.01 -0.86
C LYS A 264 21.37 -1.85 -1.82
N ALA A 265 22.63 -1.44 -1.88
CA ALA A 265 23.06 -0.30 -2.68
C ALA A 265 22.77 -0.52 -4.18
N PRO A 266 22.04 0.39 -4.85
CA PRO A 266 21.83 0.31 -6.29
C PRO A 266 23.17 0.24 -7.03
N ARG A 267 23.31 -0.74 -7.93
CA ARG A 267 24.49 -0.84 -8.81
C ARG A 267 24.39 0.09 -10.00
N ARG A 268 23.16 0.45 -10.35
CA ARG A 268 22.84 1.36 -11.44
C ARG A 268 21.78 2.34 -10.97
N VAL A 269 22.03 3.61 -11.24
CA VAL A 269 21.07 4.69 -11.05
C VAL A 269 20.77 5.28 -12.42
N VAL A 270 19.50 5.53 -12.72
CA VAL A 270 19.06 6.15 -13.98
C VAL A 270 18.30 7.41 -13.64
N LEU A 271 18.84 8.55 -14.05
CA LEU A 271 18.16 9.84 -13.92
C LEU A 271 17.02 9.93 -14.95
N VAL A 272 15.84 10.30 -14.50
CA VAL A 272 14.64 10.45 -15.33
C VAL A 272 13.91 11.74 -15.02
N ASP A 273 13.18 12.26 -16.00
CA ASP A 273 12.37 13.47 -15.80
C ASP A 273 11.13 13.21 -14.93
N ALA A 274 10.57 11.99 -15.00
CA ALA A 274 9.42 11.57 -14.23
C ALA A 274 9.32 10.05 -14.11
N LEU A 275 8.76 9.58 -12.99
CA LEU A 275 8.43 8.16 -12.78
C LEU A 275 7.07 7.82 -13.40
N PRO A 276 6.93 6.64 -14.05
CA PRO A 276 5.64 6.18 -14.55
C PRO A 276 4.71 5.88 -13.36
N ARG A 277 3.42 6.23 -13.49
CA ARG A 277 2.43 6.08 -12.41
C ARG A 277 1.14 5.41 -12.88
N THR A 278 0.45 4.73 -11.96
CA THR A 278 -0.92 4.24 -12.15
C THR A 278 -1.92 5.40 -12.13
N ALA A 279 -3.17 5.15 -12.55
CA ALA A 279 -4.26 6.12 -12.41
C ALA A 279 -4.52 6.53 -10.93
N SER A 280 -4.13 5.69 -9.97
CA SER A 280 -4.17 5.99 -8.53
C SER A 280 -2.95 6.77 -8.02
N GLY A 281 -2.01 7.13 -8.89
CA GLY A 281 -0.81 7.92 -8.55
C GLY A 281 0.38 7.11 -8.02
N LYS A 282 0.28 5.78 -7.91
CA LYS A 282 1.37 4.91 -7.43
C LYS A 282 2.43 4.70 -8.52
N ILE A 283 3.70 4.57 -8.16
CA ILE A 283 4.78 4.24 -9.10
C ILE A 283 4.47 2.90 -9.79
N LEU A 284 4.54 2.88 -11.12
CA LEU A 284 4.33 1.70 -11.94
C LEU A 284 5.65 0.94 -12.10
N ARG A 285 6.04 0.17 -11.08
CA ARG A 285 7.32 -0.58 -11.04
C ARG A 285 7.54 -1.49 -12.26
N ARG A 286 6.48 -2.08 -12.82
CA ARG A 286 6.56 -2.88 -14.06
C ARG A 286 7.16 -2.09 -15.23
N ALA A 287 6.72 -0.85 -15.44
CA ALA A 287 7.24 -0.01 -16.51
C ALA A 287 8.70 0.41 -16.25
N LEU A 288 9.10 0.54 -14.98
CA LEU A 288 10.51 0.77 -14.62
C LEU A 288 11.39 -0.44 -14.95
N ARG A 289 10.92 -1.67 -14.68
CA ARG A 289 11.63 -2.90 -15.08
C ARG A 289 11.82 -2.98 -16.60
N GLU A 290 10.76 -2.71 -17.36
CA GLU A 290 10.81 -2.70 -18.83
C GLU A 290 11.83 -1.67 -19.36
N ARG A 291 11.89 -0.47 -18.75
CA ARG A 291 12.92 0.55 -19.08
C ARG A 291 14.33 0.09 -18.74
N ALA A 292 14.50 -0.60 -17.62
CA ALA A 292 15.80 -1.09 -17.18
C ALA A 292 16.34 -2.21 -18.08
N SER A 293 15.45 -3.07 -18.59
CA SER A 293 15.81 -4.16 -19.52
C SER A 293 16.06 -3.69 -20.96
N SER A 294 15.61 -2.49 -21.32
CA SER A 294 15.76 -1.92 -22.68
C SER A 294 17.04 -1.09 -22.87
N GLN A 295 17.92 -1.09 -21.87
CA GLN A 295 19.15 -0.30 -21.79
C GLN A 295 20.29 -1.17 -21.26
#